data_AF-A0A960IJM0-F1
#
_entry.id   AF-A0A960IJM0-F1
#
_cell.length_a   1.000
_cell.length_b   1.000
_cell.length_c   1.000
_cell.angle_alpha   90.00
_cell.angle_beta   90.00
_cell.angle_gamma   90.00
#
_symmetry.space_group_name_H-M   'P 1'
#
loop_
_entity.id
_entity.type
_entity.pdbx_description
1 polymer ?
#
loop_
_entity_poly.entity_id
_entity_poly.type
_entity_poly.pdbx_seq_one_letter_code
_entity_poly.pdbx_strand_id
1 'polypeptide(L)'
;MSPEPDEVSAAQEAAPIDEPVRVLVPSQLGNLGVEFRHTAISRIVFAPTGKEKKLFFPLSDYEDSDFLDEVFGRISEFFAGARKLLELEYDLAPSGLDSFARRVLKEVSRTPYGKTRTYKDVAEAAGRPEAYRQVLSIVEKNPLPILIACHRIVPTKSGIGNYVGG
;
A
#
# COMPACT_ATOMS: atom_id res chain seq x y z
N MET A 1 -19.56 -42.04 -13.64
CA MET A 1 -18.16 -41.60 -13.81
C MET A 1 -18.11 -40.15 -13.39
N SER A 2 -17.92 -39.89 -12.10
CA SER A 2 -17.50 -38.57 -11.59
C SER A 2 -15.99 -38.44 -11.84
N PRO A 3 -15.41 -37.23 -11.90
CA PRO A 3 -15.29 -36.39 -10.71
C PRO A 3 -15.63 -34.89 -10.91
N GLU A 4 -16.35 -34.32 -9.95
CA GLU A 4 -16.01 -33.04 -9.32
C GLU A 4 -14.95 -33.35 -8.22
N PRO A 5 -14.11 -32.43 -7.68
CA PRO A 5 -14.36 -30.99 -7.50
C PRO A 5 -13.15 -30.06 -7.76
N ASP A 6 -13.36 -28.75 -7.91
CA ASP A 6 -12.31 -27.73 -7.69
C ASP A 6 -12.80 -26.79 -6.58
N GLU A 7 -12.49 -27.21 -5.36
CA GLU A 7 -12.54 -26.43 -4.14
C GLU A 7 -11.60 -25.23 -4.28
N VAL A 8 -12.14 -24.05 -4.57
CA VAL A 8 -11.41 -22.81 -4.33
C VAL A 8 -11.42 -22.60 -2.81
N SER A 9 -10.38 -23.14 -2.19
CA SER A 9 -9.90 -22.98 -0.83
C SER A 9 -10.54 -21.82 -0.08
N ALA A 10 -11.38 -22.16 0.89
CA ALA A 10 -11.81 -21.27 1.95
C ALA A 10 -10.59 -20.63 2.60
N ALA A 11 -10.41 -19.32 2.38
CA ALA A 11 -9.57 -18.51 3.25
C ALA A 11 -10.20 -18.60 4.65
N GLN A 12 -9.50 -19.25 5.57
CA GLN A 12 -9.92 -19.36 6.96
C GLN A 12 -10.24 -17.97 7.51
N GLU A 13 -11.48 -17.79 7.93
CA GLU A 13 -11.95 -16.67 8.74
C GLU A 13 -11.14 -16.64 10.04
N ALA A 14 -10.07 -15.85 10.04
CA ALA A 14 -9.46 -15.37 11.27
C ALA A 14 -10.45 -14.38 11.91
N ALA A 15 -10.83 -14.64 13.16
CA ALA A 15 -11.73 -13.79 13.94
C ALA A 15 -11.26 -12.32 13.89
N PRO A 16 -12.19 -11.34 13.85
CA PRO A 16 -11.85 -9.96 13.56
C PRO A 16 -10.98 -9.38 14.68
N ILE A 17 -9.72 -9.10 14.36
CA ILE A 17 -8.93 -8.15 15.13
C ILE A 17 -9.57 -6.78 14.82
N ASP A 18 -10.57 -6.39 15.63
CA ASP A 18 -11.35 -5.15 15.47
C ASP A 18 -10.46 -3.90 15.69
N GLU A 19 -9.33 -4.06 16.37
CA GLU A 19 -8.34 -3.01 16.59
C GLU A 19 -7.23 -3.01 15.53
N PRO A 20 -6.86 -1.83 15.00
CA PRO A 20 -5.77 -1.73 14.03
C PRO A 20 -4.45 -2.12 14.68
N VAL A 21 -3.79 -3.13 14.11
CA VAL A 21 -2.46 -3.59 14.52
C VAL A 21 -1.43 -2.69 13.89
N ARG A 22 -0.52 -2.15 14.69
CA ARG A 22 0.51 -1.21 14.22
C ARG A 22 1.88 -1.74 14.59
N VAL A 23 2.67 -2.08 13.59
CA VAL A 23 4.01 -2.66 13.79
C VAL A 23 5.11 -1.82 13.16
N LEU A 24 6.28 -1.80 13.80
CA LEU A 24 7.50 -1.24 13.24
C LEU A 24 8.28 -2.32 12.49
N VAL A 25 8.54 -2.03 11.22
CA VAL A 25 9.23 -2.90 10.30
C VAL A 25 10.53 -2.23 9.85
N PRO A 26 11.71 -2.79 10.16
CA PRO A 26 12.97 -2.25 9.66
C PRO A 26 13.09 -2.49 8.15
N SER A 27 13.50 -1.50 7.37
CA SER A 27 13.71 -1.64 5.92
C SER A 27 14.96 -0.90 5.45
N GLN A 28 15.36 -1.12 4.20
CA GLN A 28 16.45 -0.36 3.57
C GLN A 28 16.16 1.15 3.46
N LEU A 29 14.89 1.57 3.57
CA LEU A 29 14.47 2.96 3.60
C LEU A 29 14.30 3.51 5.04
N GLY A 30 14.72 2.77 6.06
CA GLY A 30 14.48 3.07 7.47
C GLY A 30 13.28 2.31 8.05
N ASN A 31 12.89 2.64 9.27
CA ASN A 31 11.76 1.99 9.93
C ASN A 31 10.44 2.37 9.24
N LEU A 32 9.67 1.38 8.80
CA LEU A 32 8.34 1.52 8.25
C LEU A 32 7.32 1.18 9.35
N GLY A 33 6.40 2.09 9.62
CA GLY A 33 5.22 1.77 10.41
C GLY A 33 4.16 1.17 9.49
N VAL A 34 3.74 -0.07 9.74
CA VAL A 34 2.67 -0.72 8.98
C VAL A 34 1.46 -0.90 9.88
N GLU A 35 0.31 -0.43 9.42
CA GLU A 35 -0.98 -0.64 10.07
C GLU A 35 -1.78 -1.70 9.30
N PHE A 36 -2.23 -2.71 10.02
CA PHE A 36 -3.08 -3.79 9.54
C PHE A 36 -4.46 -3.71 10.19
N ARG A 37 -5.49 -4.05 9.42
CA ARG A 37 -6.83 -4.32 9.91
C ARG A 37 -7.25 -5.68 9.41
N HIS A 38 -7.50 -6.61 10.33
CA HIS A 38 -7.67 -8.04 10.02
C HIS A 38 -6.42 -8.55 9.27
N THR A 39 -6.55 -8.90 7.99
CA THR A 39 -5.45 -9.37 7.12
C THR A 39 -5.00 -8.33 6.09
N ALA A 40 -5.68 -7.16 6.03
CA ALA A 40 -5.43 -6.15 5.02
C ALA A 40 -4.58 -5.00 5.58
N ILE A 41 -3.64 -4.52 4.78
CA ILE A 41 -2.85 -3.33 5.11
C ILE A 41 -3.75 -2.10 4.92
N SER A 42 -3.95 -1.32 5.98
CA SER A 42 -4.73 -0.08 5.95
C SER A 42 -3.85 1.15 5.76
N ARG A 43 -2.61 1.13 6.27
CA ARG A 43 -1.70 2.28 6.18
C ARG A 43 -0.23 1.88 6.27
N ILE A 44 0.64 2.58 5.52
CA ILE A 44 2.10 2.49 5.65
C ILE A 44 2.66 3.91 5.88
N VAL A 45 3.55 4.04 6.86
CA VAL A 45 4.19 5.30 7.25
C VAL A 45 5.71 5.13 7.20
N PHE A 46 6.39 6.00 6.47
CA PHE A 46 7.86 6.03 6.48
C PHE A 46 8.38 6.74 7.72
N ALA A 47 9.35 6.12 8.39
CA ALA A 47 10.09 6.67 9.52
C ALA A 47 9.16 7.38 10.55
N PRO A 48 8.21 6.67 11.19
CA PRO A 48 7.36 7.28 12.19
C PRO A 48 8.23 7.86 13.33
N THR A 49 8.10 9.16 13.58
CA THR A 49 8.89 9.89 14.58
C THR A 49 8.01 10.40 15.74
N GLY A 50 8.63 10.72 16.87
CA GLY A 50 7.97 11.39 18.01
C GLY A 50 6.80 10.60 18.62
N LYS A 51 5.62 11.22 18.69
CA LYS A 51 4.41 10.61 19.28
C LYS A 51 3.83 9.50 18.39
N GLU A 52 4.07 9.53 17.08
CA GLU A 52 3.54 8.54 16.14
C GLU A 52 4.25 7.18 16.31
N LYS A 53 5.55 7.19 16.63
CA LYS A 53 6.31 5.96 16.95
C LYS A 53 5.71 5.19 18.13
N LYS A 54 5.12 5.87 19.11
CA LYS A 54 4.48 5.23 20.28
C LYS A 54 3.21 4.45 19.94
N LEU A 55 2.65 4.69 18.75
CA LEU A 55 1.49 3.97 18.24
C LEU A 55 1.89 2.68 17.53
N PHE A 56 3.18 2.47 17.23
CA PHE A 56 3.67 1.26 16.57
C PHE A 56 4.49 0.43 17.56
N PHE A 57 4.14 -0.84 17.65
CA PHE A 57 4.79 -1.81 18.51
C PHE A 57 5.86 -2.58 17.74
N PRO A 58 6.93 -3.05 18.41
CA PRO A 58 7.88 -3.95 17.77
C PRO A 58 7.18 -5.26 17.41
N LEU A 59 7.59 -5.85 16.28
CA LEU A 59 7.06 -7.11 15.77
C LEU A 59 7.08 -8.24 16.82
N SER A 60 8.07 -8.22 17.72
CA SER A 60 8.24 -9.19 18.82
C SER A 60 7.09 -9.24 19.82
N ASP A 61 6.27 -8.19 19.89
CA ASP A 61 5.14 -8.12 20.82
C ASP A 61 3.86 -8.72 20.24
N TYR A 62 3.88 -9.20 18.98
CA TYR A 62 2.73 -9.79 18.30
C TYR A 62 2.86 -11.32 18.24
N GLU A 63 1.92 -12.05 18.86
CA GLU A 63 1.96 -13.52 18.94
C GLU A 63 1.66 -14.21 17.60
N ASP A 64 0.89 -13.59 16.70
CA ASP A 64 0.70 -14.03 15.31
C ASP A 64 1.87 -13.58 14.41
N SER A 65 3.06 -14.11 14.71
CA SER A 65 4.29 -13.77 14.00
C SER A 65 4.32 -14.28 12.55
N ASP A 66 3.73 -15.44 12.24
CA ASP A 66 3.86 -16.08 10.92
C ASP A 66 3.31 -15.22 9.77
N PHE A 67 2.12 -14.62 9.94
CA PHE A 67 1.52 -13.73 8.94
C PHE A 67 2.35 -12.46 8.74
N LEU A 68 2.79 -11.84 9.84
CA LEU A 68 3.56 -10.61 9.77
C LEU A 68 4.98 -10.86 9.23
N ASP A 69 5.58 -12.01 9.52
CA ASP A 69 6.84 -12.46 8.97
C ASP A 69 6.73 -12.72 7.47
N GLU A 70 5.62 -13.29 7.00
CA GLU A 70 5.36 -13.45 5.56
C GLU A 70 5.25 -12.09 4.86
N VAL A 71 4.44 -11.18 5.40
CA VAL A 71 4.30 -9.81 4.88
C VAL A 71 5.65 -9.10 4.86
N PHE A 72 6.42 -9.21 5.94
CA PHE A 72 7.74 -8.62 6.08
C PHE A 72 8.73 -9.20 5.07
N GLY A 73 8.73 -10.52 4.90
CA GLY A 73 9.53 -11.22 3.90
C GLY A 73 9.25 -10.67 2.50
N ARG A 74 7.97 -10.56 2.12
CA ARG A 74 7.56 -10.00 0.82
C ARG A 74 7.99 -8.54 0.63
N ILE A 75 7.86 -7.70 1.66
CA ILE A 75 8.33 -6.30 1.63
C ILE A 75 9.85 -6.24 1.45
N SER A 76 10.58 -7.03 2.22
CA SER A 76 12.05 -7.10 2.19
C SER A 76 12.57 -7.61 0.84
N GLU A 77 11.96 -8.67 0.29
CA GLU A 77 12.26 -9.19 -1.05
C GLU A 77 12.03 -8.13 -2.15
N PHE A 78 10.97 -7.35 -2.02
CA PHE A 78 10.66 -6.28 -2.97
C PHE A 78 11.69 -5.16 -2.92
N PHE A 79 12.11 -4.74 -1.74
CA PHE A 79 13.19 -3.76 -1.58
C PHE A 79 14.54 -4.30 -2.03
N ALA A 80 14.82 -5.58 -1.82
CA ALA A 80 16.01 -6.25 -2.32
C ALA A 80 16.00 -6.46 -3.85
N GLY A 81 14.87 -6.19 -4.52
CA GLY A 81 14.70 -6.43 -5.96
C GLY A 81 14.53 -7.90 -6.34
N ALA A 82 14.45 -8.81 -5.36
CA ALA A 82 14.15 -10.23 -5.57
C ALA A 82 12.70 -10.43 -6.04
N ARG A 83 11.81 -9.50 -5.71
CA ARG A 83 10.38 -9.50 -6.07
C ARG A 83 10.00 -8.20 -6.78
N LYS A 84 9.22 -8.31 -7.87
CA LYS A 84 8.75 -7.14 -8.66
C LYS A 84 7.35 -6.67 -8.30
N LEU A 85 6.55 -7.52 -7.66
CA LEU A 85 5.15 -7.26 -7.32
C LEU A 85 4.91 -7.55 -5.84
N LEU A 86 4.33 -6.59 -5.14
CA LEU A 86 3.86 -6.77 -3.77
C LEU A 86 2.41 -7.29 -3.82
N GLU A 87 2.25 -8.60 -3.71
CA GLU A 87 0.94 -9.26 -3.67
C GLU A 87 0.42 -9.28 -2.23
N LEU A 88 0.18 -8.11 -1.66
CA LEU A 88 -0.41 -8.00 -0.32
C LEU A 88 -1.80 -7.41 -0.43
N GLU A 89 -2.72 -7.96 0.34
CA GLU A 89 -4.06 -7.41 0.45
C GLU A 89 -4.01 -6.07 1.20
N TYR A 90 -4.75 -5.09 0.67
CA TYR A 90 -4.83 -3.77 1.27
C TYR A 90 -6.26 -3.23 1.20
N ASP A 91 -6.65 -2.49 2.22
CA ASP A 91 -7.98 -1.90 2.31
C ASP A 91 -7.90 -0.38 2.40
N LEU A 92 -8.59 0.28 1.46
CA LEU A 92 -8.74 1.73 1.41
C LEU A 92 -10.04 2.20 2.09
N ALA A 93 -10.96 1.33 2.49
CA ALA A 93 -12.18 1.72 3.20
C ALA A 93 -11.91 2.59 4.45
N PRO A 94 -10.96 2.25 5.35
CA PRO A 94 -10.71 3.01 6.59
C PRO A 94 -10.05 4.38 6.34
N SER A 95 -9.55 4.64 5.13
CA SER A 95 -8.84 5.89 4.83
C SER A 95 -9.75 7.12 4.67
N GLY A 96 -11.07 6.95 4.74
CA GLY A 96 -12.03 8.05 4.62
C GLY A 96 -12.05 8.74 3.24
N LEU A 97 -11.40 8.13 2.25
CA LEU A 97 -11.28 8.67 0.90
C LEU A 97 -12.62 8.64 0.16
N ASP A 98 -12.89 9.70 -0.58
CA ASP A 98 -14.03 9.76 -1.48
C ASP A 98 -13.88 8.77 -2.66
N SER A 99 -14.98 8.57 -3.41
CA SER A 99 -15.01 7.61 -4.52
C SER A 99 -14.02 7.94 -5.64
N PHE A 100 -13.73 9.22 -5.86
CA PHE A 100 -12.77 9.65 -6.88
C PHE A 100 -11.34 9.35 -6.44
N ALA A 101 -10.99 9.65 -5.20
CA ALA A 101 -9.69 9.36 -4.62
C ALA A 101 -9.39 7.85 -4.61
N ARG A 102 -10.37 7.00 -4.23
CA ARG A 102 -10.23 5.54 -4.34
C ARG A 102 -9.97 5.09 -5.78
N ARG A 103 -10.69 5.66 -6.74
CA ARG A 103 -10.49 5.35 -8.16
C ARG A 103 -9.10 5.77 -8.66
N VAL A 104 -8.65 6.96 -8.28
CA VAL A 104 -7.30 7.45 -8.59
C VAL A 104 -6.25 6.51 -8.04
N LEU A 105 -6.30 6.15 -6.75
CA LEU A 105 -5.35 5.23 -6.13
C LEU A 105 -5.36 3.84 -6.80
N LYS A 106 -6.53 3.36 -7.23
CA LYS A 106 -6.66 2.12 -8.01
C LYS A 106 -6.00 2.22 -9.39
N GLU A 107 -6.06 3.37 -10.05
CA GLU A 107 -5.33 3.57 -11.32
C GLU A 107 -3.82 3.70 -11.12
N VAL A 108 -3.39 4.25 -9.97
CA VAL A 108 -1.97 4.33 -9.60
C VAL A 108 -1.41 2.93 -9.33
N SER A 109 -2.13 2.06 -8.60
CA SER A 109 -1.67 0.69 -8.29
C SER A 109 -1.48 -0.18 -9.53
N ARG A 110 -2.17 0.13 -10.63
CA ARG A 110 -1.99 -0.53 -11.94
C ARG A 110 -0.70 -0.15 -12.67
N THR A 111 0.07 0.81 -12.17
CA THR A 111 1.31 1.25 -12.82
C THR A 111 2.41 0.19 -12.63
N PRO A 112 2.88 -0.46 -13.71
CA PRO A 112 3.82 -1.58 -13.59
C PRO A 112 5.17 -1.19 -13.01
N TYR A 113 5.90 -2.17 -12.45
CA TYR A 113 7.28 -1.97 -12.02
C TYR A 113 8.16 -1.51 -13.19
N GLY A 114 8.98 -0.48 -12.96
CA GLY A 114 9.88 0.09 -13.98
C GLY A 114 9.18 0.95 -15.05
N LYS A 115 7.88 1.23 -14.89
CA LYS A 115 7.13 2.17 -15.74
C LYS A 115 6.66 3.36 -14.91
N THR A 116 6.53 4.50 -15.57
CA THR A 116 5.98 5.73 -15.00
C THR A 116 4.74 6.16 -15.78
N ARG A 117 3.79 6.77 -15.09
CA ARG A 117 2.61 7.42 -15.68
C ARG A 117 2.58 8.88 -15.26
N THR A 118 1.95 9.74 -16.03
CA THR A 118 1.78 11.13 -15.63
C THR A 118 0.53 11.34 -14.77
N TYR A 119 0.50 12.42 -13.98
CA TYR A 119 -0.74 12.81 -13.28
C TYR A 119 -1.93 12.96 -14.24
N LYS A 120 -1.67 13.40 -15.47
CA LYS A 120 -2.69 13.51 -16.52
C LYS A 120 -3.17 12.13 -16.97
N ASP A 121 -2.27 11.18 -17.20
CA ASP A 121 -2.62 9.81 -17.61
C ASP A 121 -3.50 9.13 -16.55
N VAL A 122 -3.22 9.38 -15.27
CA VAL A 122 -4.03 8.86 -14.16
C VAL A 122 -5.38 9.56 -14.10
N ALA A 123 -5.43 10.89 -14.29
CA ALA A 123 -6.67 11.65 -14.32
C ALA A 123 -7.60 11.19 -15.46
N GLU A 124 -7.04 10.95 -16.65
CA GLU A 124 -7.73 10.39 -17.81
C GLU A 124 -8.31 9.00 -17.53
N ALA A 125 -7.49 8.08 -17.01
CA ALA A 125 -7.97 6.72 -16.67
C ALA A 125 -8.99 6.71 -15.52
N ALA A 126 -8.87 7.64 -14.57
CA ALA A 126 -9.85 7.81 -13.50
C ALA A 126 -11.17 8.45 -13.99
N GLY A 127 -11.26 8.85 -15.27
CA GLY A 127 -12.45 9.39 -15.91
C GLY A 127 -12.67 10.89 -15.70
N ARG A 128 -11.64 11.62 -15.21
CA ARG A 128 -11.68 13.08 -15.02
C ARG A 128 -10.38 13.71 -15.53
N PRO A 129 -10.19 13.87 -16.86
CA PRO A 129 -8.94 14.36 -17.46
C PRO A 129 -8.46 15.71 -16.92
N GLU A 130 -9.39 16.60 -16.55
CA GLU A 130 -9.08 17.94 -16.03
C GLU A 130 -8.67 17.94 -14.54
N ALA A 131 -8.81 16.82 -13.84
CA ALA A 131 -8.59 16.72 -12.40
C ALA A 131 -7.12 16.40 -12.01
N TYR A 132 -6.14 16.66 -12.88
CA TYR A 132 -4.73 16.33 -12.65
C TYR A 132 -4.14 16.95 -11.36
N ARG A 133 -4.60 18.14 -10.95
CA ARG A 133 -4.20 18.75 -9.66
C ARG A 133 -4.79 18.03 -8.45
N GLN A 134 -6.03 17.54 -8.56
CA GLN A 134 -6.66 16.75 -7.50
C GLN A 134 -5.95 15.40 -7.37
N VAL A 135 -5.60 14.78 -8.50
CA VAL A 135 -4.80 13.56 -8.55
C VAL A 135 -3.48 13.73 -7.81
N LEU A 136 -2.75 14.84 -8.02
CA LEU A 136 -1.54 15.14 -7.26
C LEU A 136 -1.79 15.10 -5.74
N SER A 137 -2.80 15.83 -5.25
CA SER A 137 -3.11 15.87 -3.81
C SER A 137 -3.52 14.51 -3.25
N ILE A 138 -4.23 13.69 -4.04
CA ILE A 138 -4.61 12.32 -3.66
C ILE A 138 -3.37 11.42 -3.57
N VAL A 139 -2.46 11.53 -4.54
CA VAL A 139 -1.22 10.76 -4.59
C VAL A 139 -0.27 11.16 -3.46
N GLU A 140 -0.22 12.44 -3.09
CA GLU A 140 0.52 12.95 -1.92
C GLU A 140 -0.05 12.41 -0.60
N LYS A 141 -1.37 12.22 -0.51
CA LYS A 141 -2.05 11.68 0.67
C LYS A 141 -2.21 10.16 0.62
N ASN A 142 -1.40 9.48 -0.18
CA ASN A 142 -1.49 8.03 -0.34
C ASN A 142 -1.27 7.33 1.02
N PRO A 143 -2.29 6.62 1.55
CA PRO A 143 -2.15 5.92 2.83
C PRO A 143 -1.25 4.69 2.73
N LEU A 144 -1.03 4.17 1.52
CA LEU A 144 -0.32 2.92 1.25
C LEU A 144 0.85 3.15 0.30
N PRO A 145 1.87 3.93 0.70
CA PRO A 145 3.09 4.03 -0.10
C PRO A 145 3.72 2.63 -0.31
N ILE A 146 4.48 2.46 -1.40
CA ILE A 146 5.08 1.18 -1.85
C ILE A 146 4.05 0.28 -2.55
N LEU A 147 2.96 -0.08 -1.86
CA LEU A 147 1.84 -0.85 -2.42
C LEU A 147 1.18 -0.10 -3.57
N ILE A 148 0.80 1.14 -3.29
CA ILE A 148 0.32 2.08 -4.29
C ILE A 148 1.53 2.93 -4.65
N ALA A 149 2.10 2.65 -5.82
CA ALA A 149 3.37 3.19 -6.26
C ALA A 149 3.26 4.66 -6.70
N CYS A 150 2.93 5.56 -5.76
CA CYS A 150 2.87 7.01 -5.96
C CYS A 150 4.18 7.57 -6.54
N HIS A 151 5.32 6.96 -6.21
CA HIS A 151 6.65 7.30 -6.74
C HIS A 151 6.80 7.06 -8.26
N ARG A 152 5.84 6.38 -8.91
CA ARG A 152 5.82 6.16 -10.36
C ARG A 152 4.98 7.18 -11.11
N ILE A 153 4.29 8.06 -10.38
CA ILE A 153 3.44 9.09 -10.98
C ILE A 153 4.24 10.39 -11.05
N VAL A 154 4.47 10.87 -12.27
CA VAL A 154 5.36 12.00 -12.54
C VAL A 154 4.60 13.16 -13.21
N PRO A 155 5.10 14.40 -13.10
CA PRO A 155 4.61 15.52 -13.92
C PRO A 155 4.81 15.26 -15.42
N THR A 156 3.89 15.75 -16.26
CA THR A 156 3.94 15.60 -17.72
C THR A 156 5.09 16.39 -18.36
N LYS A 157 5.59 17.45 -17.70
CA LYS A 157 6.84 18.11 -18.05
C LYS A 157 7.96 17.52 -17.23
N SER A 158 9.10 17.24 -17.86
CA SER A 158 10.36 16.74 -17.30
C SER A 158 10.79 17.51 -16.04
N GLY A 159 10.17 17.17 -14.91
CA GLY A 159 10.36 17.78 -13.62
C GLY A 159 10.04 16.69 -12.63
N ILE A 160 11.03 16.34 -11.82
CA ILE A 160 10.90 15.36 -10.74
C ILE A 160 9.73 15.84 -9.86
N GLY A 161 8.68 15.03 -9.74
CA GLY A 161 7.50 15.38 -8.93
C GLY A 161 7.90 15.53 -7.46
N ASN A 162 7.21 16.43 -6.74
CA ASN A 162 7.37 16.54 -5.28
C ASN A 162 6.92 15.22 -4.66
N TYR A 163 7.87 14.43 -4.17
CA TYR A 163 7.62 13.18 -3.47
C TYR A 163 7.53 13.43 -1.97
N VAL A 164 6.62 12.73 -1.30
CA VAL A 164 6.35 12.78 0.14
C VAL A 164 7.53 12.27 0.99
N GLY A 165 8.57 11.72 0.35
CA GLY A 165 9.81 11.24 0.99
C GLY A 165 11.01 12.17 0.83
N GLY A 166 10.79 13.46 0.56
CA GLY A 166 11.84 14.50 0.53
C GLY A 166 11.61 15.55 1.60
#